data_AF-A0A9Q9K2R9-F1
#
_entry.id   AF-A0A9Q9K2R9-F1
#
_cell.length_a   1.000
_cell.length_b   1.000
_cell.length_c   1.000
_cell.angle_alpha   90.00
_cell.angle_beta   90.00
_cell.angle_gamma   90.00
#
_symmetry.space_group_name_H-M   'P 1'
#
loop_
_entity.id
_entity.type
_entity.pdbx_description
1 polymer ?
#
loop_
_entity_poly.entity_id
_entity_poly.type
_entity_poly.pdbx_seq_one_letter_code
_entity_poly.pdbx_strand_id
1 'polypeptide(L)'
;MNIEIRWLMEEIEIIKEKLEDVISTHGWFIDDVFTTDRLKSMEEVQRYGYAYNEHRIHCEQLFDLLYMYTDKLDKKINEFKDIEKASSAKFGDRTDNA
;
A
#
# COMPACT_ATOMS: atom_id res chain seq x y z
N MET A 1 -13.62 0.46 -22.24
CA MET A 1 -13.46 -0.09 -20.88
C MET A 1 -14.83 -0.09 -20.21
N ASN A 2 -15.24 -1.15 -19.51
CA ASN A 2 -16.48 -1.16 -18.71
C ASN A 2 -16.41 0.00 -17.70
N ILE A 3 -17.50 0.74 -17.50
CA ILE A 3 -17.54 1.86 -16.56
C ILE A 3 -17.16 1.40 -15.16
N GLU A 4 -17.64 0.22 -14.72
CA GLU A 4 -17.30 -0.39 -13.43
C GLU A 4 -15.80 -0.64 -13.28
N ILE A 5 -15.15 -1.12 -14.35
CA ILE A 5 -13.70 -1.32 -14.38
C ILE A 5 -12.97 0.03 -14.28
N ARG A 6 -13.50 1.10 -14.89
CA ARG A 6 -12.91 2.43 -14.75
C ARG A 6 -12.91 2.93 -13.31
N TRP A 7 -14.06 2.85 -12.64
CA TRP A 7 -14.17 3.25 -11.23
C TRP A 7 -13.25 2.43 -10.33
N LEU A 8 -13.17 1.12 -10.57
CA LEU A 8 -12.28 0.24 -9.81
C LEU A 8 -10.81 0.62 -9.98
N MET A 9 -10.39 0.96 -11.20
CA MET A 9 -9.02 1.40 -11.47
C MET A 9 -8.71 2.73 -10.78
N GLU A 10 -9.63 3.69 -10.80
CA GLU A 10 -9.49 4.97 -10.07
C GLU A 10 -9.30 4.73 -8.55
N GLU A 11 -10.05 3.79 -7.96
CA GLU A 11 -9.88 3.45 -6.54
C GLU A 11 -8.53 2.76 -6.25
N ILE A 12 -8.05 1.90 -7.15
CA ILE A 12 -6.74 1.26 -7.03
C ILE A 12 -5.62 2.30 -7.13
N GLU A 13 -5.73 3.28 -8.02
CA GLU A 13 -4.79 4.40 -8.13
C GLU A 13 -4.73 5.20 -6.83
N ILE A 14 -5.88 5.52 -6.22
CA ILE A 14 -5.92 6.19 -4.92
C ILE A 14 -5.23 5.37 -3.83
N ILE A 15 -5.46 4.05 -3.76
CA ILE A 15 -4.78 3.18 -2.78
C ILE A 15 -3.26 3.21 -3.01
N LYS A 16 -2.82 3.17 -4.27
CA LYS A 16 -1.41 3.25 -4.63
C LYS A 16 -0.77 4.57 -4.19
N GLU A 17 -1.40 5.70 -4.48
CA GLU A 17 -0.93 7.03 -4.04
C GLU A 17 -0.76 7.07 -2.52
N LYS A 18 -1.71 6.48 -1.77
CA LYS A 18 -1.59 6.41 -0.31
C LYS A 18 -0.46 5.52 0.19
N LEU A 19 -0.15 4.44 -0.51
CA LEU A 19 1.03 3.62 -0.20
C LEU A 19 2.33 4.39 -0.49
N GLU A 20 2.37 5.16 -1.58
CA GLU A 20 3.52 6.01 -1.91
C GLU A 20 3.73 7.13 -0.85
N ASP A 21 2.65 7.74 -0.35
CA ASP A 21 2.69 8.70 0.75
C ASP A 21 3.28 8.07 2.02
N VAL A 22 2.85 6.85 2.36
CA VAL A 22 3.34 6.10 3.53
C VAL A 22 4.82 5.78 3.40
N ILE A 23 5.26 5.30 2.24
CA ILE A 23 6.68 5.01 1.96
C ILE A 23 7.52 6.28 2.06
N SER A 24 7.05 7.38 1.47
CA SER A 24 7.77 8.66 1.45
C SER A 24 7.92 9.24 2.86
N THR A 25 6.86 9.18 3.66
CA THR A 25 6.87 9.64 5.05
C THR A 25 7.87 8.84 5.89
N HIS A 26 7.89 7.52 5.72
CA HIS A 26 8.86 6.68 6.41
C HIS A 26 10.30 6.99 5.98
N GLY A 27 10.53 7.16 4.67
CA GLY A 27 11.83 7.56 4.13
C GLY A 27 12.34 8.87 4.74
N TRP A 28 11.50 9.91 4.79
CA TRP A 28 11.86 11.19 5.41
C TRP A 28 12.20 11.08 6.89
N PHE A 29 11.44 10.26 7.64
CA PHE A 29 11.76 10.01 9.05
C PHE A 29 13.15 9.38 9.21
N ILE A 30 13.47 8.37 8.39
CA ILE A 30 14.76 7.69 8.45
C ILE A 30 15.90 8.63 8.04
N ASP A 31 15.73 9.38 6.95
CA ASP A 31 16.77 10.27 6.43
C ASP A 31 17.10 11.43 7.41
N ASP A 32 16.11 11.93 8.14
CA ASP A 32 16.29 13.01 9.13
C ASP A 32 16.98 12.49 10.40
N VAL A 33 16.52 11.35 10.91
CA VAL A 33 16.99 10.81 12.20
C VAL A 33 18.30 10.04 12.03
N PHE A 34 18.34 9.12 11.07
CA PHE A 34 19.38 8.10 10.88
C PHE A 34 20.31 8.40 9.69
N THR A 35 21.00 9.54 9.78
CA THR A 35 21.89 10.10 8.74
C THR A 35 23.18 9.33 8.41
N THR A 36 23.54 8.26 9.14
CA THR A 36 24.76 7.46 8.90
C THR A 36 24.51 5.98 9.14
N ASP A 37 25.17 5.15 8.33
CA ASP A 37 25.16 3.70 8.41
C ASP A 37 26.08 3.15 9.51
N ARG A 38 27.03 3.96 9.99
CA ARG A 38 28.04 3.54 10.97
C ARG A 38 28.26 4.62 12.01
N LEU A 39 27.96 4.27 13.25
CA LEU A 39 28.23 5.13 14.41
C LEU A 39 29.73 5.12 14.71
N LYS A 40 30.31 6.32 14.76
CA LYS A 40 31.74 6.58 15.01
C LYS A 40 31.97 7.24 16.36
N SER A 41 30.94 7.82 16.97
CA SER A 41 31.03 8.47 18.28
C SER A 41 29.91 8.04 19.24
N MET A 42 30.17 8.22 20.54
CA MET A 42 29.15 7.98 21.56
C MET A 42 28.01 9.00 21.51
N GLU A 43 28.26 10.19 20.97
CA GLU A 43 27.23 11.22 20.74
C GLU A 43 26.21 10.75 19.69
N GLU A 44 26.68 10.14 18.59
CA GLU A 44 25.82 9.56 17.56
C GLU A 44 24.99 8.39 18.13
N VAL A 45 25.61 7.54 18.95
CA VAL A 45 24.90 6.45 19.66
C VAL A 45 23.78 7.01 20.54
N GLN A 46 24.05 8.06 21.32
CA GLN A 46 23.05 8.68 22.19
C GLN A 46 21.93 9.33 21.38
N ARG A 47 22.25 10.08 20.32
CA ARG A 47 21.24 10.68 19.44
C ARG A 47 20.29 9.63 18.87
N TYR A 48 20.82 8.54 18.32
CA TYR A 48 20.00 7.46 17.75
C TYR A 48 19.22 6.72 18.84
N GLY A 49 19.83 6.53 20.01
CA GLY A 49 19.16 5.95 21.17
C GLY A 49 17.96 6.77 21.64
N TYR A 50 18.08 8.11 21.68
CA TYR A 50 16.97 8.99 22.05
C TYR A 50 15.82 8.95 21.03
N ALA A 51 16.13 8.78 19.75
CA ALA A 51 15.13 8.66 18.70
C ALA A 51 14.43 7.29 18.64
N TYR A 52 14.92 6.28 19.38
CA TYR A 52 14.40 4.92 19.30
C TYR A 52 12.89 4.83 19.59
N ASN A 53 12.40 5.53 20.62
CA ASN A 53 10.99 5.45 20.99
C ASN A 53 10.07 6.00 19.90
N GLU A 54 10.47 7.11 19.28
CA GLU A 54 9.75 7.71 18.15
C GLU A 54 9.80 6.79 16.94
N HIS A 55 10.98 6.26 16.61
CA HIS A 55 11.13 5.29 15.52
C HIS A 55 10.25 4.05 15.72
N ARG A 56 10.20 3.49 16.93
CA ARG A 56 9.35 2.32 17.24
C ARG A 56 7.87 2.63 17.00
N ILE A 57 7.38 3.77 17.50
CA ILE A 57 5.99 4.20 17.31
C ILE A 57 5.70 4.42 15.82
N HIS A 58 6.62 5.07 15.12
CA HIS A 58 6.49 5.33 13.69
C HIS A 58 6.42 4.03 12.87
N CYS A 59 7.25 3.04 13.20
CA CYS A 59 7.19 1.70 12.57
C CYS A 59 5.87 0.98 12.85
N GLU A 60 5.33 1.06 14.07
CA GLU A 60 4.01 0.48 14.39
C GLU A 60 2.91 1.10 13.53
N GLN A 61 2.89 2.43 13.41
CA GLN A 61 1.93 3.16 12.56
C GLN A 61 2.10 2.84 11.07
N LEU A 62 3.35 2.71 10.60
CA LEU A 62 3.66 2.28 9.25
C LEU A 62 3.05 0.91 8.96
N PHE A 63 3.26 -0.07 9.84
CA PHE A 63 2.70 -1.40 9.68
C PHE A 63 1.17 -1.38 9.66
N ASP A 64 0.52 -0.66 10.58
CA ASP A 64 -0.94 -0.55 10.60
C ASP A 64 -1.50 0.00 9.29
N LEU A 65 -0.85 1.04 8.73
CA LEU A 65 -1.25 1.61 7.44
C LEU A 65 -1.02 0.64 6.28
N LEU A 66 0.13 -0.04 6.25
CA LEU A 66 0.41 -1.06 5.24
C LEU A 66 -0.63 -2.17 5.26
N TYR A 67 -0.93 -2.73 6.43
CA TYR A 67 -1.97 -3.75 6.59
C TYR A 67 -3.33 -3.27 6.09
N MET A 68 -3.74 -2.06 6.48
CA MET A 68 -5.02 -1.49 6.04
C MET A 68 -5.09 -1.34 4.51
N TYR A 69 -4.04 -0.82 3.87
CA TYR A 69 -4.04 -0.62 2.42
C TYR A 69 -3.91 -1.94 1.65
N THR A 70 -3.20 -2.94 2.18
CA THR A 70 -3.18 -4.29 1.60
C THR A 70 -4.57 -4.92 1.65
N ASP A 71 -5.29 -4.85 2.78
CA ASP A 71 -6.67 -5.35 2.88
C ASP A 71 -7.63 -4.63 1.91
N LYS A 72 -7.48 -3.30 1.77
CA LYS A 72 -8.24 -2.54 0.76
C LYS A 72 -7.94 -3.00 -0.66
N LEU A 73 -6.68 -3.25 -0.99
CA LEU A 73 -6.28 -3.74 -2.30
C LEU A 73 -6.84 -5.15 -2.57
N ASP A 74 -6.78 -6.05 -1.59
CA ASP A 74 -7.35 -7.40 -1.69
C ASP A 74 -8.85 -7.37 -1.99
N LYS A 75 -9.59 -6.45 -1.34
CA LYS A 75 -11.02 -6.23 -1.64
C LYS A 75 -11.23 -5.80 -3.08
N LYS A 76 -10.43 -4.84 -3.60
CA LYS A 76 -10.53 -4.38 -4.99
C LYS A 76 -10.16 -5.47 -6.00
N ILE A 77 -9.20 -6.33 -5.69
CA ILE A 77 -8.87 -7.51 -6.51
C ILE A 77 -10.05 -8.48 -6.55
N ASN A 78 -10.74 -8.72 -5.44
CA ASN A 78 -11.92 -9.58 -5.42
C ASN A 78 -13.09 -8.97 -6.21
N GLU A 79 -13.34 -7.67 -6.06
CA GLU A 79 -14.33 -6.95 -6.88
C GLU A 79 -14.02 -7.08 -8.39
N PHE A 80 -12.76 -6.98 -8.80
CA PHE A 80 -12.35 -7.21 -10.19
C PHE A 80 -12.71 -8.63 -10.66
N LYS A 81 -12.38 -9.66 -9.88
CA LYS A 81 -12.66 -11.07 -10.21
C LYS A 81 -14.16 -11.32 -10.38
N ASP A 82 -14.99 -10.70 -9.55
CA ASP A 82 -16.44 -10.81 -9.66
C ASP A 82 -16.98 -10.20 -10.95
N ILE A 83 -16.46 -9.04 -11.36
CA ILE A 83 -16.78 -8.39 -12.65
C ILE A 83 -16.36 -9.29 -13.83
N GLU A 84 -15.16 -9.87 -13.77
CA GLU A 84 -14.64 -10.77 -14.81
C GLU A 84 -15.52 -12.02 -14.97
N LYS A 85 -15.89 -12.63 -13.84
CA LYS A 85 -16.77 -13.80 -13.80
C LYS A 85 -18.16 -13.49 -14.35
N ALA A 86 -18.75 -12.36 -13.94
CA ALA A 86 -20.06 -11.92 -14.42
C ALA A 86 -20.03 -11.61 -15.93
N SER A 87 -18.94 -11.02 -16.42
CA SER A 87 -18.75 -10.74 -17.84
C SER A 87 -18.65 -12.04 -18.65
N SER A 88 -17.87 -13.02 -18.17
CA SER A 88 -17.69 -14.32 -18.84
C SER A 88 -18.99 -15.13 -18.91
N ALA A 89 -19.81 -15.12 -17.85
CA ALA A 89 -21.10 -15.80 -17.82
C ALA A 89 -22.09 -15.27 -18.87
N LYS A 90 -22.05 -13.97 -19.19
CA LYS A 90 -22.93 -13.36 -20.21
C LYS A 90 -22.62 -13.80 -21.65
N PHE A 91 -21.42 -14.31 -21.93
CA PHE A 91 -21.05 -14.82 -23.25
C PHE A 91 -21.28 -16.33 -23.41
N GLY A 92 -21.38 -17.08 -22.31
CA GLY A 92 -21.61 -18.54 -22.34
C GLY A 92 -23.02 -18.96 -22.77
N ASP A 93 -23.99 -18.04 -22.76
CA ASP A 93 -25.39 -18.30 -23.13
C ASP A 93 -25.67 -18.06 -24.63
N ARG A 94 -24.65 -17.63 -25.40
CA ARG A 94 -24.68 -17.54 -26.87
C ARG A 94 -23.99 -18.74 -27.51
N THR A 95 -24.44 -19.94 -27.17
CA THR A 95 -24.31 -21.09 -28.08
C THR A 95 -25.65 -21.26 -28.79
N ASP A 96 -25.92 -20.38 -29.75
CA ASP A 96 -26.95 -20.62 -30.75
C ASP A 96 -26.44 -21.77 -31.63
N ASN A 97 -27.07 -22.93 -31.46
CA ASN A 97 -26.95 -24.08 -32.35
C ASN A 97 -27.30 -23.68 -33.79
N ALA A 98 -26.46 -24.13 -34.73
CA ALA A 98 -26.73 -24.47 -36.15
C ALA A 98 -27.49 -23.47 -37.04
#